data_AF-A0A1X3PBR5-F1
#
_entry.id   AF-A0A1X3PBR5-F1
#
_cell.length_a   1.000
_cell.length_b   1.000
_cell.length_c   1.000
_cell.angle_alpha   90.00
_cell.angle_beta   90.00
_cell.angle_gamma   90.00
#
_symmetry.space_group_name_H-M   'P 1'
#
loop_
_entity.id
_entity.type
_entity.pdbx_description
1 polymer ?
#
loop_
_entity_poly.entity_id
_entity_poly.type
_entity_poly.pdbx_seq_one_letter_code
_entity_poly.pdbx_strand_id
1 'polypeptide(L)'
;MNITGWQIAIIALLIILLFGAPKLPQLAKSVGQSMRIFKSEVRTMQDESDSKDPETGDAERPAVEGRVVDPTDTPRGSSQHRRDHA
;
A
#
# COMPACT_ATOMS: atom_id res chain seq x y z
N MET A 1 19.75 -21.72 -23.30
CA MET A 1 19.76 -22.15 -21.89
C MET A 1 18.46 -21.69 -21.27
N ASN A 2 17.47 -22.58 -21.26
CA ASN A 2 16.09 -22.31 -20.88
C ASN A 2 15.98 -22.32 -19.36
N ILE A 3 15.93 -21.13 -18.76
CA ILE A 3 15.47 -20.98 -17.38
C ILE A 3 13.97 -21.24 -17.40
N THR A 4 13.63 -22.52 -17.30
CA THR A 4 12.27 -22.98 -17.04
C THR A 4 11.78 -22.29 -15.77
N GLY A 5 10.52 -21.84 -15.72
CA GLY A 5 9.98 -21.14 -14.54
C GLY A 5 10.11 -21.93 -13.23
N TRP A 6 10.38 -23.24 -13.32
CA TRP A 6 10.64 -24.13 -12.19
C TRP A 6 11.82 -23.68 -11.31
N GLN A 7 12.89 -23.14 -11.90
CA GLN A 7 14.06 -22.68 -11.15
C GLN A 7 13.71 -21.46 -10.28
N ILE A 8 12.89 -20.55 -10.79
CA ILE A 8 12.42 -19.38 -10.04
C ILE A 8 11.59 -19.82 -8.84
N ALA A 9 10.73 -20.83 -9.01
CA ALA A 9 9.93 -21.37 -7.91
C ALA A 9 10.80 -21.95 -6.78
N ILE A 10 11.88 -22.67 -7.12
CA ILE A 10 12.83 -23.21 -6.13
C ILE A 10 13.52 -22.07 -5.36
N ILE A 11 13.97 -21.02 -6.06
CA ILE A 11 14.64 -19.88 -5.41
C ILE A 11 13.67 -19.14 -4.49
N ALA A 12 12.43 -18.90 -4.95
CA ALA A 12 11.40 -18.28 -4.13
C ALA A 12 11.12 -19.10 -2.86
N LEU A 13 11.08 -20.43 -2.97
CA LEU A 13 10.91 -21.33 -1.82
C LEU A 13 12.03 -21.17 -0.80
N LEU A 14 13.30 -21.09 -1.24
CA LEU A 14 14.43 -20.87 -0.34
C LEU A 14 14.35 -19.52 0.38
N ILE A 15 13.93 -18.46 -0.32
CA ILE A 15 13.75 -17.14 0.29
C ILE A 15 12.60 -17.18 1.32
N ILE A 16 11.49 -17.86 1.04
CA ILE A 16 10.41 -18.06 2.02
C ILE A 16 10.92 -18.81 3.26
N LEU A 17 11.77 -19.82 3.09
CA LEU A 17 12.34 -20.57 4.22
C LEU A 17 13.28 -19.72 5.08
N LEU A 18 14.12 -18.88 4.46
CA LEU A 18 15.08 -18.03 5.16
C LEU A 18 14.42 -16.83 5.85
N PHE A 19 13.52 -16.14 5.14
CA PHE A 19 12.92 -14.89 5.61
C PHE A 19 11.54 -15.10 6.27
N GLY A 20 10.87 -16.21 6.00
CA GLY A 20 9.50 -16.49 6.44
C GLY A 20 8.43 -15.85 5.54
N ALA A 21 7.24 -16.47 5.53
CA ALA A 21 6.08 -16.00 4.77
C ALA A 21 5.65 -14.53 5.02
N PRO A 22 5.68 -13.98 6.26
CA PRO A 22 5.19 -12.60 6.49
C PRO A 22 6.21 -11.52 6.10
N LYS A 23 7.50 -11.84 5.93
CA LYS A 23 8.55 -10.85 5.64
C LYS A 23 8.65 -10.50 4.16
N LEU A 24 8.39 -11.45 3.28
CA LEU A 24 8.32 -11.20 1.83
C LEU A 24 7.28 -10.15 1.40
N PRO A 25 6.00 -10.23 1.82
CA PRO A 25 5.02 -9.22 1.44
C PRO A 25 5.33 -7.86 2.07
N GLN A 26 5.96 -7.82 3.25
CA GLN A 26 6.37 -6.58 3.89
C GLN A 26 7.48 -5.87 3.08
N LEU A 27 8.49 -6.63 2.64
CA LEU A 27 9.56 -6.10 1.79
C LEU A 27 9.01 -5.67 0.43
N ALA A 28 8.18 -6.49 -0.22
CA ALA A 28 7.56 -6.16 -1.49
C ALA A 28 6.71 -4.88 -1.42
N LYS A 29 5.92 -4.69 -0.35
CA LYS A 29 5.15 -3.46 -0.12
C LYS A 29 6.06 -2.24 -0.03
N SER A 30 7.14 -2.30 0.76
CA SER A 30 8.07 -1.17 0.92
C SER A 30 8.79 -0.81 -0.39
N VAL A 31 9.28 -1.82 -1.13
CA VAL A 31 9.95 -1.63 -2.42
C VAL A 31 8.97 -1.12 -3.47
N GLY A 32 7.75 -1.65 -3.50
CA GLY A 32 6.70 -1.22 -4.42
C GLY A 32 6.28 0.24 -4.21
N GLN A 33 6.20 0.69 -2.95
CA GLN A 33 5.92 2.09 -2.63
C GLN A 33 7.05 3.01 -3.12
N SER A 34 8.32 2.66 -2.88
CA SER A 34 9.47 3.45 -3.39
C SER A 34 9.53 3.46 -4.92
N MET A 35 9.28 2.32 -5.57
CA MET A 35 9.22 2.23 -7.03
C MET A 35 8.09 3.07 -7.63
N ARG A 36 6.93 3.15 -6.97
CA ARG A 36 5.79 3.96 -7.45
C ARG A 36 6.15 5.45 -7.50
N ILE A 37 6.78 5.96 -6.43
CA ILE A 37 7.19 7.37 -6.34
C ILE A 37 8.24 7.67 -7.41
N PHE A 38 9.27 6.82 -7.52
CA PHE A 38 10.30 6.97 -8.55
C PHE A 38 9.72 6.90 -9.97
N LYS A 39 8.79 5.97 -10.23
CA LYS A 39 8.13 5.83 -11.53
C LYS A 39 7.29 7.07 -11.87
N SER A 40 6.58 7.65 -10.90
CA SER A 40 5.80 8.88 -11.13
C SER A 40 6.68 10.08 -11.45
N GLU A 41 7.78 10.28 -10.71
CA GLU A 41 8.70 11.39 -10.97
C GLU A 41 9.39 11.23 -12.33
N VAL A 42 9.86 10.02 -12.65
CA VAL A 42 10.49 9.72 -13.94
C VAL A 42 9.50 9.84 -15.10
N ARG A 43 8.24 9.43 -14.92
CA ARG A 43 7.20 9.57 -15.95
C ARG A 43 6.88 11.03 -16.23
N THR A 44 6.80 11.89 -15.22
CA THR A 44 6.64 13.34 -15.42
C THR A 44 7.79 13.94 -16.23
N MET A 45 9.03 13.54 -15.95
CA MET A 45 10.18 13.99 -16.75
C MET A 45 10.16 13.49 -18.21
N GLN A 46 9.65 12.28 -18.43
CA GLN A 46 9.51 11.69 -19.77
C GLN A 46 8.32 12.31 -20.54
N ASP A 47 7.21 12.58 -19.85
CA ASP A 47 6.01 13.21 -20.43
C ASP A 47 6.26 14.68 -20.81
N GLU A 48 7.18 15.40 -20.12
CA GLU A 48 7.60 16.76 -20.53
C GLU A 48 8.50 16.77 -21.78
N SER A 49 9.05 15.62 -22.21
CA SER A 49 9.86 15.51 -23.42
C SER A 49 9.11 14.92 -24.64
N ASP A 50 8.00 14.21 -24.44
CA ASP A 50 7.18 13.64 -25.52
C ASP A 50 5.68 13.87 -25.25
N SER A 51 5.09 14.89 -25.89
CA SER A 51 3.66 15.19 -25.78
C SER A 51 2.78 14.19 -26.55
N LYS A 52 2.54 12.97 -26.03
CA LYS A 52 1.31 12.16 -26.26
C LYS A 52 1.31 10.82 -25.52
N ASP A 53 0.39 10.66 -24.55
CA ASP A 53 -0.64 9.60 -24.48
C ASP A 53 -1.10 9.35 -23.01
N PRO A 54 -2.41 9.40 -22.71
CA PRO A 54 -2.94 9.06 -21.41
C PRO A 54 -3.67 7.71 -21.44
N GLU A 55 -2.99 6.57 -21.26
CA GLU A 55 -3.62 5.36 -20.71
C GLU A 55 -2.61 4.30 -20.26
N THR A 56 -2.68 3.90 -18.99
CA THR A 56 -3.13 2.54 -18.62
C THR A 56 -3.15 2.43 -17.10
N GLY A 57 -4.36 2.31 -16.56
CA GLY A 57 -4.71 1.22 -15.65
C GLY A 57 -3.98 1.14 -14.32
N ASP A 58 -4.61 1.77 -13.33
CA ASP A 58 -4.85 1.25 -11.98
C ASP A 58 -4.63 -0.28 -11.86
N ALA A 59 -3.70 -0.68 -10.99
CA ALA A 59 -3.85 -1.90 -10.22
C ALA A 59 -3.42 -1.60 -8.78
N GLU A 60 -4.44 -1.56 -7.94
CA GLU A 60 -4.40 -1.57 -6.48
C GLU A 60 -4.25 -0.21 -5.80
N ARG A 61 -5.37 0.53 -5.82
CA ARG A 61 -5.82 1.33 -4.69
C ARG A 61 -5.59 0.57 -3.38
N PRO A 62 -5.19 1.23 -2.28
CA PRO A 62 -5.03 0.55 -1.01
C PRO A 62 -6.38 -0.02 -0.60
N ALA A 63 -6.44 -1.33 -0.37
CA ALA A 63 -7.37 -1.90 0.60
C ALA A 63 -7.01 -1.27 1.95
N VAL A 64 -7.57 -0.08 2.19
CA VAL A 64 -7.78 0.45 3.54
C VAL A 64 -8.66 -0.58 4.21
N GLU A 65 -8.07 -1.41 5.07
CA GLU A 65 -8.84 -2.17 6.03
C GLU A 65 -9.51 -1.14 6.94
N GLY A 66 -10.75 -0.81 6.60
CA GLY A 66 -11.57 0.11 7.34
C GLY A 66 -11.69 -0.42 8.75
N ARG A 67 -11.06 0.26 9.71
CA ARG A 67 -11.47 0.13 11.10
C ARG A 67 -12.92 0.62 11.15
N VAL A 68 -13.88 -0.30 11.27
CA VAL A 68 -15.28 0.01 11.56
C VAL A 68 -15.28 0.62 12.97
N VAL A 69 -15.20 1.95 13.02
CA VAL A 69 -15.50 2.70 14.23
C VAL A 69 -17.03 2.82 14.24
N ASP A 70 -17.69 2.07 15.12
CA ASP A 70 -19.13 2.20 15.33
C ASP A 70 -19.40 3.60 15.91
N PRO A 71 -20.13 4.50 15.21
CA PRO A 71 -20.38 5.86 15.71
C PRO A 71 -21.31 5.89 16.92
N THR A 72 -21.93 4.75 17.27
CA THR A 72 -22.90 4.62 18.36
C THR A 72 -22.23 4.33 19.70
N ASP A 73 -20.94 4.01 19.72
CA ASP A 73 -20.12 3.92 20.93
C ASP A 73 -19.59 5.30 21.37
N THR A 74 -20.43 6.34 21.24
CA THR A 74 -20.25 7.56 22.04
C THR A 74 -20.57 7.18 23.49
N PRO A 75 -19.58 7.19 24.40
CA PRO A 75 -19.86 6.96 25.80
C PRO A 75 -20.81 8.06 26.26
N ARG A 76 -22.00 7.67 26.73
CA ARG A 76 -22.85 8.53 27.54
C ARG A 76 -21.99 9.10 28.66
N GLY A 77 -21.70 10.39 28.60
CA GLY A 77 -20.74 11.00 29.51
C GLY A 77 -20.71 12.53 29.48
N SER A 78 -21.82 13.19 29.13
CA SER A 78 -22.01 14.62 29.38
C SER A 78 -22.94 14.84 30.58
N SER A 79 -22.61 14.20 31.70
CA SER A 79 -23.00 14.71 33.00
C SER A 79 -22.02 15.83 33.37
N GLN A 80 -22.58 16.99 33.70
CA GLN A 80 -22.09 17.83 34.80
C GLN A 80 -20.89 18.76 34.53
N HIS A 81 -21.16 19.94 33.94
CA HIS A 81 -20.44 21.16 34.33
C HIS A 81 -21.24 22.41 33.90
N ARG A 82 -22.10 22.95 34.77
CA ARG A 82 -21.78 24.08 35.67
C ARG A 82 -22.03 25.45 34.99
N ARG A 83 -22.82 26.31 35.65
CA ARG A 83 -22.87 27.77 35.46
C ARG A 83 -23.91 28.24 34.46
N ASP A 84 -25.19 28.35 34.86
CA ASP A 84 -25.71 29.46 35.69
C ASP A 84 -25.06 30.78 35.30
N HIS A 85 -25.73 31.58 34.47
CA HIS A 85 -25.68 33.04 34.49
C HIS A 85 -26.96 33.59 33.85
N ALA A 86 -27.68 34.36 34.66
CA ALA A 86 -28.93 35.06 34.39
C ALA A 86 -28.75 36.26 33.45
#